data_AF-A0A525KBY3-F1
#
_entry.id   AF-A0A525KBY3-F1
#
_cell.length_a   1.000
_cell.length_b   1.000
_cell.length_c   1.000
_cell.angle_alpha   90.00
_cell.angle_beta   90.00
_cell.angle_gamma   90.00
#
_symmetry.space_group_name_H-M   'P 1'
#
loop_
_entity.id
_entity.type
_entity.pdbx_description
1 polymer ?
#
loop_
_entity_poly.entity_id
_entity_poly.type
_entity_poly.pdbx_seq_one_letter_code
_entity_poly.pdbx_strand_id
1 'polypeptide(L)'
;MRLPISSRCLVPAACLMLAACSTDIENLAATYTEPPDPAKVLASLKDVATSAKLKEPVEMSAPIKAPASSAMPWIICLRSGATEASRRLTYSVFYSSNQYKSSRLSVIIEGCDGQSYSPLQ
;
A
#
# COMPACT_ATOMS: atom_id res chain seq x y z
N MET A 1 61.64 -31.41 -12.09
CA MET A 1 61.45 -30.00 -11.70
C MET A 1 59.96 -29.72 -11.58
N ARG A 2 59.46 -29.46 -10.35
CA ARG A 2 58.10 -28.98 -10.09
C ARG A 2 58.19 -27.47 -9.86
N LEU A 3 57.34 -26.69 -10.52
CA LEU A 3 57.10 -25.27 -10.22
C LEU A 3 55.58 -25.02 -10.10
N PRO A 4 55.16 -24.07 -9.25
CA PRO A 4 53.87 -24.12 -8.56
C PRO A 4 52.76 -23.37 -9.33
N ILE A 5 51.56 -23.97 -9.38
CA ILE A 5 50.35 -23.27 -9.80
C ILE A 5 49.92 -22.38 -8.62
N SER A 6 50.27 -21.10 -8.71
CA SER A 6 49.90 -20.06 -7.76
C SER A 6 48.41 -19.72 -7.90
N SER A 7 47.62 -20.23 -6.97
CA SER A 7 46.23 -19.83 -6.71
C SER A 7 46.19 -18.40 -6.17
N ARG A 8 46.26 -17.38 -7.04
CA ARG A 8 45.98 -15.97 -6.69
C ARG A 8 45.42 -15.21 -7.89
N CYS A 9 44.41 -14.39 -7.64
CA CYS A 9 43.76 -13.43 -8.56
C CYS A 9 42.59 -13.92 -9.42
N LEU A 10 41.60 -14.60 -8.82
CA LEU A 10 40.26 -14.71 -9.40
C LEU A 10 39.19 -14.37 -8.35
N VAL A 11 39.34 -13.23 -7.68
CA VAL A 11 38.36 -12.78 -6.66
C VAL A 11 37.89 -11.32 -6.80
N PRO A 12 38.62 -10.32 -7.34
CA PRO A 12 38.10 -8.95 -7.24
C PRO A 12 37.05 -8.60 -8.31
N ALA A 13 36.86 -9.41 -9.35
CA ALA A 13 35.99 -9.08 -10.48
C ALA A 13 34.49 -9.37 -10.25
N ALA A 14 34.13 -10.18 -9.24
CA ALA A 14 32.74 -10.59 -9.03
C ALA A 14 31.89 -9.57 -8.23
N CYS A 15 32.52 -8.63 -7.52
CA CYS A 15 31.79 -7.69 -6.66
C CYS A 15 31.30 -6.41 -7.37
N LEU A 16 31.72 -6.16 -8.60
CA LEU A 16 31.36 -4.94 -9.35
C LEU A 16 30.01 -5.03 -10.08
N MET A 17 29.39 -6.23 -10.15
CA MET A 17 28.11 -6.43 -10.86
C MET A 17 26.87 -6.21 -9.98
N LEU A 18 27.03 -5.86 -8.70
CA LEU A 18 25.90 -5.66 -7.76
C LEU A 18 25.49 -4.19 -7.57
N ALA A 19 26.17 -3.23 -8.21
CA ALA A 19 25.93 -1.80 -7.99
C ALA A 19 24.89 -1.15 -8.93
N ALA A 20 24.16 -1.91 -9.74
CA ALA A 20 23.34 -1.35 -10.83
C ALA A 20 21.84 -1.17 -10.53
N CYS A 21 21.35 -1.50 -9.33
CA CYS A 21 19.90 -1.44 -9.03
C CYS A 21 19.60 -0.49 -7.86
N SER A 22 19.93 0.79 -7.97
CA SER A 22 19.26 1.81 -7.15
C SER A 22 19.22 3.15 -7.87
N THR A 23 18.36 3.24 -8.88
CA THR A 23 17.91 4.53 -9.40
C THR A 23 16.42 4.46 -9.66
N ASP A 24 15.64 4.57 -8.59
CA ASP A 24 14.26 5.04 -8.66
C ASP A 24 14.06 6.06 -7.53
N ILE A 25 14.74 7.19 -7.66
CA ILE A 25 14.30 8.43 -7.01
C ILE A 25 13.31 9.09 -7.98
N GLU A 26 12.21 8.41 -8.29
CA GLU A 26 11.08 9.05 -8.96
C GLU A 26 10.35 9.91 -7.94
N ASN A 27 10.81 11.16 -7.87
CA ASN A 27 10.01 12.35 -7.65
C ASN A 27 8.88 12.22 -6.61
N LEU A 28 9.22 12.35 -5.33
CA LEU A 28 8.30 12.47 -4.18
C LEU A 28 7.45 13.76 -4.20
N ALA A 29 7.27 14.41 -5.34
CA ALA A 29 6.22 15.39 -5.47
C ALA A 29 4.89 14.62 -5.38
N ALA A 30 4.23 14.70 -4.23
CA ALA A 30 2.84 14.30 -4.09
C ALA A 30 2.04 15.09 -5.14
N THR A 31 1.82 14.48 -6.31
CA THR A 31 0.98 15.05 -7.35
C THR A 31 -0.38 15.24 -6.71
N TYR A 32 -0.76 16.51 -6.53
CA TYR A 32 -2.06 16.82 -5.94
C TYR A 32 -3.13 16.28 -6.88
N THR A 33 -3.78 15.19 -6.46
CA THR A 33 -4.94 14.65 -7.15
C THR A 33 -6.19 14.93 -6.33
N GLU A 34 -7.33 15.00 -7.00
CA GLU A 34 -8.63 15.07 -6.33
C GLU A 34 -8.87 13.82 -5.46
N PRO A 35 -9.61 13.92 -4.34
CA PRO A 35 -10.06 12.74 -3.62
C PRO A 35 -10.87 11.79 -4.52
N PRO A 36 -10.83 10.46 -4.29
CA PRO A 36 -11.73 9.54 -4.95
C PRO A 36 -13.19 9.89 -4.65
N ASP A 37 -14.03 9.88 -5.68
CA ASP A 37 -15.48 9.92 -5.58
C ASP A 37 -15.98 8.53 -5.12
N PRO A 38 -16.57 8.40 -3.92
CA PRO A 38 -17.01 7.11 -3.38
C PRO A 38 -17.92 6.33 -4.33
N ALA A 39 -18.77 7.01 -5.11
CA ALA A 39 -19.67 6.36 -6.06
C ALA A 39 -18.91 5.71 -7.23
N LYS A 40 -17.79 6.30 -7.65
CA LYS A 40 -16.97 5.79 -8.77
C LYS A 40 -16.03 4.66 -8.35
N VAL A 41 -15.65 4.61 -7.08
CA VAL A 41 -14.72 3.60 -6.56
C VAL A 41 -15.40 2.44 -5.84
N LEU A 42 -16.73 2.49 -5.68
CA LEU A 42 -17.53 1.49 -4.98
C LEU A 42 -17.24 0.04 -5.39
N ALA A 43 -17.10 -0.22 -6.68
CA ALA A 43 -16.79 -1.56 -7.20
C ALA A 43 -15.45 -2.08 -6.63
N SER A 44 -14.39 -1.26 -6.71
CA SER A 44 -13.08 -1.64 -6.18
C SER A 44 -13.09 -1.81 -4.65
N LEU A 45 -13.90 -1.03 -3.93
CA LEU A 45 -14.06 -1.21 -2.48
C LEU A 45 -14.74 -2.55 -2.16
N LYS A 46 -15.76 -2.95 -2.92
CA LYS A 46 -16.43 -4.26 -2.80
C LYS A 46 -15.47 -5.41 -3.13
N ASP A 47 -14.63 -5.25 -4.15
CA ASP A 47 -13.61 -6.24 -4.53
C ASP A 47 -12.55 -6.42 -3.43
N VAL A 48 -12.10 -5.32 -2.82
CA VAL A 48 -11.16 -5.36 -1.69
C VAL A 48 -11.80 -6.03 -0.48
N ALA A 49 -13.05 -5.67 -0.14
CA ALA A 49 -13.76 -6.29 0.98
C ALA A 49 -13.92 -7.81 0.80
N THR A 50 -14.25 -8.24 -0.42
CA THR A 50 -14.36 -9.66 -0.78
C THR A 50 -13.00 -10.36 -0.68
N SER A 51 -11.95 -9.76 -1.24
CA SER A 51 -10.59 -10.31 -1.23
C SER A 51 -10.02 -10.43 0.18
N ALA A 52 -10.30 -9.43 1.03
CA ALA A 52 -9.97 -9.40 2.44
C ALA A 52 -10.88 -10.28 3.32
N LYS A 53 -11.93 -10.87 2.74
CA LYS A 53 -12.94 -11.70 3.43
C LYS A 53 -13.58 -10.96 4.60
N LEU A 54 -13.86 -9.67 4.43
CA LEU A 54 -14.56 -8.89 5.44
C LEU A 54 -15.99 -9.42 5.58
N LYS A 55 -16.40 -9.67 6.82
CA LYS A 55 -17.78 -10.08 7.11
C LYS A 55 -18.71 -8.89 7.00
N GLU A 56 -19.92 -9.12 6.50
CA GLU A 56 -20.96 -8.10 6.49
C GLU A 56 -21.43 -7.73 7.91
N PRO A 57 -21.87 -6.47 8.14
CA PRO A 57 -21.86 -5.37 7.18
C PRO A 57 -20.45 -4.82 6.95
N VAL A 58 -20.08 -4.55 5.70
CA VAL A 58 -18.86 -3.80 5.38
C VAL A 58 -19.10 -2.31 5.58
N GLU A 59 -18.17 -1.65 6.27
CA GLU A 59 -18.19 -0.21 6.53
C GLU A 59 -16.98 0.47 5.87
N MET A 60 -17.17 1.71 5.42
CA MET A 60 -16.12 2.56 4.84
C MET A 60 -16.04 3.93 5.51
N SER A 61 -14.86 4.56 5.49
CA SER A 61 -14.68 5.97 5.83
C SER A 61 -14.95 6.89 4.65
N ALA A 62 -15.01 8.20 4.90
CA ALA A 62 -14.80 9.19 3.84
C ALA A 62 -13.34 9.11 3.31
N PRO A 63 -13.08 9.60 2.08
CA PRO A 63 -11.71 9.74 1.59
C PRO A 63 -10.87 10.66 2.47
N ILE A 64 -9.67 10.22 2.84
CA ILE A 64 -8.70 10.98 3.63
C ILE A 64 -7.38 11.08 2.89
N LYS A 65 -6.62 12.15 3.15
CA LYS A 65 -5.25 12.28 2.63
C LYS A 65 -4.38 11.20 3.22
N ALA A 66 -3.58 10.55 2.38
CA ALA A 66 -2.57 9.63 2.84
C ALA A 66 -1.45 10.39 3.58
N PRO A 67 -0.66 9.68 4.42
CA PRO A 67 0.52 10.25 5.05
C PRO A 67 1.51 10.77 4.00
N ALA A 68 2.29 11.81 4.33
CA ALA A 68 3.27 12.39 3.41
C ALA A 68 4.34 11.38 2.91
N SER A 69 4.55 10.29 3.66
CA SER A 69 5.43 9.19 3.27
C SER A 69 4.83 8.24 2.23
N SER A 70 3.54 8.37 1.91
CA SER A 70 2.84 7.55 0.92
C SER A 70 3.06 8.09 -0.48
N ALA A 71 3.40 7.21 -1.42
CA ALA A 71 3.42 7.54 -2.85
C ALA A 71 2.01 7.74 -3.43
N MET A 72 0.97 7.23 -2.76
CA MET A 72 -0.43 7.40 -3.15
C MET A 72 -1.10 8.48 -2.31
N PRO A 73 -1.82 9.45 -2.91
CA PRO A 73 -2.30 10.64 -2.21
C PRO A 73 -3.54 10.45 -1.34
N TRP A 74 -4.36 9.41 -1.59
CA TRP A 74 -5.65 9.22 -0.92
C TRP A 74 -5.83 7.81 -0.37
N ILE A 75 -6.57 7.73 0.74
CA ILE A 75 -6.97 6.49 1.41
C ILE A 75 -8.49 6.51 1.63
N ILE A 76 -9.15 5.38 1.41
CA ILE A 76 -10.45 5.06 2.00
C ILE A 76 -10.23 3.86 2.93
N CYS A 77 -10.69 3.96 4.17
CA CYS A 77 -10.56 2.88 5.14
C CYS A 77 -11.76 1.94 5.05
N LEU A 78 -11.52 0.63 5.00
CA LEU A 78 -12.55 -0.42 4.98
C LEU A 78 -12.44 -1.30 6.21
N ARG A 79 -13.56 -1.73 6.77
CA ARG A 79 -13.58 -2.72 7.86
C ARG A 79 -14.88 -3.51 7.87
N SER A 80 -14.89 -4.58 8.67
CA SER A 80 -16.12 -5.31 8.98
C SER A 80 -16.79 -4.73 10.23
N GLY A 81 -18.03 -4.27 10.08
CA GLY A 81 -18.91 -3.81 11.15
C GLY A 81 -19.66 -4.93 11.89
N ALA A 82 -19.37 -6.20 11.60
CA ALA A 82 -20.09 -7.36 12.16
C ALA A 82 -20.01 -7.46 13.69
N THR A 83 -18.84 -7.17 14.26
CA THR A 83 -18.55 -7.26 15.69
C THR A 83 -17.48 -6.23 16.08
N GLU A 84 -17.37 -5.90 17.37
CA GLU A 84 -16.26 -5.07 17.87
C GLU A 84 -14.88 -5.67 17.57
N ALA A 85 -14.78 -7.01 17.56
CA ALA A 85 -13.53 -7.69 17.22
C ALA A 85 -13.17 -7.52 15.74
N SER A 86 -14.15 -7.63 14.83
CA SER A 86 -13.93 -7.49 13.39
C SER A 86 -13.63 -6.04 12.99
N ARG A 87 -14.11 -5.05 13.76
CA ARG A 87 -13.80 -3.63 13.56
C ARG A 87 -12.32 -3.27 13.78
N ARG A 88 -11.56 -4.13 14.45
CA ARG A 88 -10.11 -3.95 14.67
C ARG A 88 -9.28 -4.30 13.43
N LEU A 89 -9.85 -5.04 12.48
CA LEU A 89 -9.18 -5.38 11.23
C LEU A 89 -9.62 -4.40 10.16
N THR A 90 -8.90 -3.28 10.10
CA THR A 90 -9.14 -2.20 9.15
C THR A 90 -8.14 -2.30 8.00
N TYR A 91 -8.62 -2.11 6.78
CA TYR A 91 -7.83 -2.02 5.57
C TYR A 91 -7.74 -0.57 5.10
N SER A 92 -6.55 -0.18 4.64
CA SER A 92 -6.34 1.06 3.90
C SER A 92 -6.37 0.77 2.42
N VAL A 93 -7.28 1.42 1.69
CA VAL A 93 -7.40 1.31 0.24
C VAL A 93 -6.90 2.58 -0.40
N PHE A 94 -5.83 2.46 -1.19
CA PHE A 94 -5.11 3.58 -1.76
C PHE A 94 -5.61 3.95 -3.15
N TYR A 95 -5.78 5.25 -3.36
CA TYR A 95 -6.26 5.82 -4.61
C TYR A 95 -5.39 6.98 -5.09
N SER A 96 -5.42 7.19 -6.41
CA SER A 96 -5.02 8.44 -7.06
C SER A 96 -6.18 8.88 -7.95
N SER A 97 -6.86 9.96 -7.57
CA SER A 97 -8.22 10.26 -8.04
C SER A 97 -9.13 9.04 -7.87
N ASN A 98 -9.84 8.62 -8.92
CA ASN A 98 -10.74 7.43 -8.88
C ASN A 98 -10.03 6.11 -9.22
N GLN A 99 -8.70 6.09 -9.34
CA GLN A 99 -7.95 4.90 -9.72
C GLN A 99 -7.48 4.16 -8.47
N TYR A 100 -7.95 2.92 -8.29
CA TYR A 100 -7.40 2.00 -7.30
C TYR A 100 -5.91 1.76 -7.56
N LYS A 101 -5.10 1.78 -6.51
CA LYS A 101 -3.65 1.53 -6.58
C LYS A 101 -3.25 0.29 -5.80
N SER A 102 -3.67 0.18 -4.54
CA SER A 102 -3.37 -0.98 -3.69
C SER A 102 -4.29 -1.00 -2.47
N SER A 103 -4.28 -2.11 -1.74
CA SER A 103 -4.90 -2.22 -0.42
C SER A 103 -4.04 -3.07 0.51
N ARG A 104 -4.12 -2.79 1.81
CA ARG A 104 -3.43 -3.56 2.87
C ARG A 104 -4.10 -3.35 4.21
N LEU A 105 -3.75 -4.17 5.21
CA LEU A 105 -4.08 -3.86 6.60
C LEU A 105 -3.53 -2.49 6.98
N SER A 106 -4.35 -1.73 7.69
CA SER A 106 -4.02 -0.38 8.07
C SER A 106 -2.94 -0.35 9.14
N VAL A 107 -2.09 0.67 9.07
CA VAL A 107 -1.13 1.01 10.12
C VAL A 107 -1.50 2.37 10.74
N ILE A 108 -1.09 2.59 11.99
CA ILE A 108 -1.49 3.76 12.80
C ILE A 108 -1.31 5.09 12.06
N ILE A 109 -0.22 5.26 11.32
CA ILE A 109 0.08 6.52 10.61
C ILE A 109 -0.94 6.87 9.52
N GLU A 110 -1.70 5.89 9.01
CA GLU A 110 -2.75 6.10 7.99
C GLU A 110 -4.03 6.68 8.60
N GLY A 111 -4.15 6.70 9.93
CA GLY A 111 -5.23 7.39 10.63
C GLY A 111 -6.61 6.73 10.52
N CYS A 112 -6.69 5.49 10.04
CA CYS A 112 -7.98 4.79 9.88
C CYS A 112 -8.70 4.55 11.22
N ASP A 113 -7.98 4.33 12.32
CA ASP A 113 -8.57 4.07 13.64
C ASP A 113 -9.38 5.26 14.19
N GLY A 114 -9.09 6.48 13.71
CA GLY A 114 -9.77 7.70 14.13
C GLY A 114 -10.92 8.13 13.21
N GLN A 115 -11.25 7.35 12.19
CA GLN A 115 -12.27 7.74 11.22
C GLN A 115 -13.68 7.37 11.69
N SER A 116 -14.64 8.17 11.22
CA SER A 116 -16.05 7.78 11.23
C SER A 116 -16.32 6.82 10.06
N TYR A 117 -17.19 5.84 10.31
CA TYR A 117 -17.51 4.79 9.35
C TYR A 117 -19.01 4.76 9.05
N SER A 118 -19.34 4.53 7.78
CA SER A 118 -20.69 4.34 7.27
C SER A 118 -20.79 3.05 6.46
N PRO A 119 -21.97 2.43 6.34
CA PRO A 119 -22.15 1.25 5.49
C PRO A 119 -21.64 1.48 4.06
N LEU A 120 -21.02 0.46 3.48
CA LEU A 120 -20.61 0.45 2.07
C LEU A 120 -21.86 0.20 1.20
N GLN A 121 -22.43 1.25 0.60
CA GLN A 121 -23.64 1.18 -0.23
C GLN A 121 -23.29 1.21 -1.71
#